data_AF-A0A526YG21-F1
#
_entry.id   AF-A0A526YG21-F1
#
_cell.length_a   1.000
_cell.length_b   1.000
_cell.length_c   1.000
_cell.angle_alpha   90.00
_cell.angle_beta   90.00
_cell.angle_gamma   90.00
#
_symmetry.space_group_name_H-M   'P 1'
#
loop_
_entity.id
_entity.type
_entity.pdbx_description
1 polymer ?
#
loop_
_entity_poly.entity_id
_entity_poly.type
_entity_poly.pdbx_seq_one_letter_code
_entity_poly.pdbx_strand_id
1 'polypeptide(L)'
;LTAEAVGEADKIRAGAEALAVLDVSAALALLSESEAWCRPIVDASLAFAISGGRHPVVEQSLRRSGEGPFVANDCDLSPEGNAKNGAIWLLTGPNMGGKSTFL
;
A
#
# COMPACT_ATOMS: atom_id res chain seq x y z
N LEU A 1 3.85 -24.60 36.98
CA LEU A 1 3.18 -23.57 36.14
C LEU A 1 4.18 -22.56 35.57
N THR A 2 4.74 -21.59 36.31
CA THR A 2 5.68 -20.60 35.74
C THR A 2 6.98 -21.20 35.18
N ALA A 3 7.63 -22.10 35.91
CA ALA A 3 8.85 -22.76 35.43
C ALA A 3 8.61 -23.65 34.20
N GLU A 4 7.42 -24.25 34.10
CA GLU A 4 7.00 -25.10 32.99
C GLU A 4 6.73 -24.26 31.73
N ALA A 5 6.02 -23.14 31.87
CA ALA A 5 5.82 -22.18 30.79
C ALA A 5 7.14 -21.57 30.28
N VAL A 6 8.07 -21.27 31.18
CA VAL A 6 9.42 -20.80 30.80
C VAL A 6 10.20 -21.89 30.07
N GLY A 7 10.08 -23.16 30.47
CA GLY A 7 10.72 -24.29 29.78
C GLY A 7 10.22 -24.50 28.34
N GLU A 8 8.99 -24.09 28.05
CA GLU A 8 8.36 -24.20 26.72
C GLU A 8 8.37 -22.88 25.92
N ALA A 9 9.06 -21.85 26.42
CA ALA A 9 9.00 -20.48 25.88
C ALA A 9 9.33 -20.39 24.38
N ASP A 10 10.29 -21.17 23.89
CA ASP A 10 10.67 -21.15 22.48
C ASP A 10 9.57 -21.72 21.57
N LYS A 11 8.89 -22.79 22.00
CA LYS A 11 7.76 -23.36 21.24
C LYS A 11 6.57 -22.41 21.23
N ILE A 12 6.30 -21.77 22.37
CA ILE A 12 5.25 -20.77 22.49
C ILE A 12 5.53 -19.58 21.56
N ARG A 13 6.78 -19.10 21.53
CA ARG A 13 7.19 -18.00 20.65
C ARG A 13 7.05 -18.37 19.18
N ALA A 14 7.53 -19.54 18.78
CA ALA A 14 7.39 -20.02 17.40
C ALA A 14 5.90 -20.13 16.99
N GLY A 15 5.04 -20.61 17.90
CA GLY A 15 3.59 -20.65 17.68
C GLY A 15 2.99 -19.25 17.52
N ALA A 16 3.39 -18.29 18.37
CA ALA A 16 2.93 -16.91 18.28
C ALA A 16 3.39 -16.22 16.98
N GLU A 17 4.63 -16.46 16.52
CA GLU A 17 5.14 -15.95 15.25
C GLU A 17 4.35 -16.50 14.06
N ALA A 18 4.06 -17.80 14.06
CA ALA A 18 3.24 -18.41 13.02
C ALA A 18 1.83 -17.81 12.98
N LEU A 19 1.21 -17.60 14.14
CA LEU A 19 -0.10 -16.95 14.24
C LEU A 19 -0.07 -15.50 13.75
N ALA A 20 0.98 -14.75 14.05
CA ALA A 20 1.15 -13.37 13.59
C ALA A 20 1.24 -13.28 12.06
N VAL A 21 1.94 -14.22 11.41
CA VAL A 21 2.00 -14.29 9.95
C VAL A 21 0.61 -14.56 9.35
N LEU A 22 -0.16 -15.47 9.95
CA LEU A 22 -1.52 -15.76 9.50
C LEU A 22 -2.44 -14.56 9.65
N ASP A 23 -2.39 -13.87 10.80
CA ASP A 23 -3.20 -12.70 11.10
C ASP A 23 -2.98 -11.57 10.08
N VAL A 24 -1.71 -11.16 9.89
CA VAL A 24 -1.37 -10.10 8.94
C VAL A 24 -1.73 -10.49 7.51
N SER A 25 -1.47 -11.73 7.10
CA SER A 25 -1.77 -12.20 5.74
C SER A 25 -3.28 -12.22 5.48
N ALA A 26 -4.08 -12.69 6.45
CA ALA A 26 -5.54 -12.68 6.35
C ALA A 26 -6.10 -11.26 6.34
N ALA A 27 -5.59 -10.36 7.18
CA ALA A 27 -5.99 -8.96 7.21
C ALA A 27 -5.70 -8.26 5.88
N LEU A 28 -4.53 -8.50 5.28
CA LEU A 28 -4.17 -7.93 3.96
C LEU A 28 -5.04 -8.50 2.83
N ALA A 29 -5.37 -9.78 2.86
CA ALA A 29 -6.27 -10.39 1.89
C ALA A 29 -7.68 -9.78 1.95
N LEU A 30 -8.24 -9.67 3.16
CA LEU A 30 -9.54 -9.03 3.40
C LEU A 30 -9.54 -7.57 2.92
N LEU A 31 -8.50 -6.81 3.29
CA LEU A 31 -8.36 -5.41 2.88
C LEU A 31 -8.30 -5.26 1.36
N SER A 32 -7.56 -6.16 0.69
CA SER A 32 -7.41 -6.13 -0.76
C SER A 32 -8.75 -6.37 -1.47
N GLU A 33 -9.54 -7.33 -0.98
CA GLU A 33 -10.88 -7.59 -1.52
C GLU A 33 -11.83 -6.42 -1.23
N SER A 34 -11.88 -5.95 0.02
CA SER A 34 -12.83 -4.91 0.45
C SER A 34 -12.58 -3.56 -0.23
N GLU A 35 -11.33 -3.25 -0.55
CA GLU A 35 -10.94 -1.96 -1.14
C GLU A 35 -10.63 -2.05 -2.65
N ALA A 36 -10.86 -3.23 -3.25
CA ALA A 36 -10.55 -3.52 -4.65
C ALA A 36 -9.10 -3.18 -5.01
N TRP A 37 -8.15 -3.63 -4.18
CA TRP A 37 -6.72 -3.49 -4.46
C TRP A 37 -6.25 -4.60 -5.38
N CYS A 38 -5.25 -4.28 -6.20
CA CYS A 38 -4.57 -5.25 -7.04
C CYS A 38 -3.20 -5.61 -6.46
N ARG A 39 -2.72 -6.82 -6.79
CA ARG A 39 -1.36 -7.22 -6.46
C ARG A 39 -0.38 -6.45 -7.38
N PRO A 40 0.58 -5.68 -6.83
CA PRO A 40 1.58 -5.02 -7.65
C PRO A 40 2.56 -6.04 -8.23
N ILE A 41 3.14 -5.69 -9.38
CA ILE A 41 4.30 -6.39 -9.95
C ILE A 41 5.53 -5.72 -9.36
N VAL A 42 6.38 -6.50 -8.69
CA VAL A 42 7.62 -6.02 -8.07
C VAL A 42 8.77 -6.85 -8.62
N ASP A 43 9.74 -6.17 -9.23
CA ASP A 43 10.96 -6.76 -9.76
C ASP A 43 12.18 -5.89 -9.40
N ALA A 44 13.33 -6.17 -10.02
CA ALA A 44 14.59 -5.47 -9.77
C ALA A 44 14.80 -4.23 -10.67
N SER A 45 13.81 -3.84 -11.47
CA SER A 45 13.89 -2.66 -12.33
C SER A 45 13.59 -1.37 -11.57
N LEU A 46 13.74 -0.22 -12.25
CA LEU A 46 13.30 1.08 -11.75
C LEU A 46 11.94 1.49 -12.32
N ALA A 47 11.17 0.54 -12.88
CA ALA A 47 9.84 0.84 -13.37
C ALA A 47 8.93 1.30 -12.22
N PHE A 48 8.17 2.35 -12.47
CA PHE A 48 7.18 2.86 -11.54
C PHE A 48 5.97 3.30 -12.36
N ALA A 49 5.00 2.42 -12.49
CA ALA A 49 3.78 2.66 -13.25
C ALA A 49 2.56 2.29 -12.42
N ILE A 50 1.70 3.28 -12.18
CA ILE A 50 0.44 3.16 -11.48
C ILE A 50 -0.66 3.53 -12.47
N SER A 51 -1.64 2.65 -12.65
CA SER A 51 -2.87 2.96 -13.36
C SER A 51 -4.06 2.92 -12.41
N GLY A 52 -4.92 3.93 -12.47
CA GLY A 52 -6.08 4.06 -11.60
C GLY A 52 -5.72 4.17 -10.11
N GLY A 53 -4.60 4.83 -9.80
CA GLY A 53 -4.11 5.01 -8.44
C GLY A 53 -5.06 5.83 -7.58
N ARG A 54 -5.31 5.37 -6.36
CA ARG A 54 -6.20 6.02 -5.38
C ARG A 54 -5.47 6.19 -4.06
N HIS A 55 -5.64 7.34 -3.41
CA HIS A 55 -5.03 7.55 -2.09
C HIS A 55 -5.89 6.86 -1.02
N PRO A 56 -5.40 5.81 -0.33
CA PRO A 56 -6.24 4.94 0.50
C PRO A 56 -6.93 5.68 1.65
N VAL A 57 -6.20 6.54 2.36
CA VAL A 57 -6.78 7.30 3.50
C VAL A 57 -7.78 8.36 3.05
N VAL A 58 -7.44 9.14 2.01
CA VAL A 58 -8.33 10.21 1.51
C VAL A 58 -9.59 9.61 0.89
N GLU A 59 -9.47 8.53 0.12
CA GLU A 59 -10.63 7.83 -0.44
C GLU A 59 -11.57 7.34 0.67
N GLN A 60 -11.05 6.72 1.73
CA GLN A 60 -11.88 6.31 2.87
C GLN A 60 -12.52 7.51 3.59
N SER A 61 -11.81 8.63 3.71
CA SER A 61 -12.34 9.86 4.32
C SER A 61 -13.52 10.40 3.52
N LEU A 62 -13.39 10.51 2.19
CA LEU A 62 -14.46 11.00 1.30
C LEU A 62 -15.70 10.09 1.33
N ARG A 63 -15.48 8.76 1.32
CA ARG A 63 -16.58 7.79 1.48
C ARG A 63 -17.33 7.97 2.80
N ARG A 64 -16.62 8.30 3.89
CA ARG A 64 -17.22 8.52 5.22
C ARG A 64 -17.94 9.86 5.34
N SER A 65 -17.42 10.92 4.72
CA SER A 65 -18.05 12.25 4.76
C SER A 65 -19.19 12.43 3.75
N GLY A 66 -19.28 11.53 2.75
CA GLY A 66 -20.32 11.60 1.72
C GLY A 66 -20.04 12.65 0.65
N GLU A 67 -18.80 13.14 0.55
CA GLU A 67 -18.37 14.17 -0.41
C GLU A 67 -18.17 13.63 -1.84
N GLY A 68 -18.49 12.36 -2.07
CA GLY A 68 -18.42 11.70 -3.37
C GLY A 68 -17.20 10.77 -3.53
N PRO A 69 -17.03 10.16 -4.70
CA PRO A 69 -15.93 9.23 -4.96
C PRO A 69 -14.59 9.95 -5.14
N PHE A 70 -13.50 9.29 -4.75
CA PHE A 70 -12.15 9.74 -5.08
C PHE A 70 -11.88 9.58 -6.59
N VAL A 71 -11.28 10.59 -7.21
CA VAL A 71 -10.89 10.53 -8.62
C VAL A 71 -9.49 9.92 -8.73
N ALA A 72 -9.40 8.74 -9.35
CA ALA A 72 -8.15 8.02 -9.52
C ALA A 72 -7.18 8.75 -10.50
N ASN A 73 -5.88 8.55 -10.31
CA ASN A 73 -4.84 9.14 -11.15
C ASN A 73 -3.83 8.07 -11.61
N ASP A 74 -3.38 8.20 -12.85
CA ASP A 74 -2.26 7.44 -13.37
C ASP A 74 -0.94 8.14 -13.02
N CYS A 75 0.13 7.37 -12.88
CA CYS A 75 1.48 7.89 -12.61
C CYS A 75 2.51 6.96 -13.24
N ASP A 76 3.30 7.47 -14.20
CA ASP A 76 4.41 6.72 -14.77
C ASP A 76 5.71 7.53 -14.62
N LEU A 77 6.58 7.04 -13.74
CA LEU A 77 7.92 7.57 -13.49
C LEU A 77 9.00 6.61 -13.98
N SER A 78 8.64 5.63 -14.82
CA SER A 78 9.58 4.66 -15.35
C SER A 78 10.66 5.33 -16.20
N PRO A 79 11.86 4.74 -16.31
CA PRO A 79 12.89 5.24 -17.23
C PRO A 79 12.39 5.23 -18.68
N GLU A 80 12.48 6.37 -19.37
CA GLU A 80 12.09 6.48 -20.78
C GLU A 80 13.28 6.20 -21.73
N GLY A 81 13.04 5.40 -22.77
CA GLY A 81 14.04 5.09 -23.80
C GLY A 81 15.29 4.43 -23.24
N ASN A 82 16.45 5.08 -23.41
CA ASN A 82 17.75 4.60 -22.91
C ASN A 82 18.14 5.23 -21.56
N ALA A 83 17.22 5.92 -20.88
CA ALA A 83 17.50 6.52 -19.59
C ALA A 83 17.78 5.44 -18.53
N LYS A 84 18.73 5.73 -17.63
CA LYS A 84 19.06 4.83 -16.51
C LYS A 84 18.20 5.04 -15.28
N ASN A 85 17.55 6.20 -15.16
CA ASN A 85 16.79 6.63 -14.00
C ASN A 85 15.35 6.94 -14.42
N GLY A 86 14.44 6.96 -13.45
CA GLY A 86 13.05 7.37 -13.66
C GLY A 86 12.88 8.85 -14.04
N ALA A 87 11.69 9.18 -14.53
CA ALA A 87 11.32 10.53 -14.91
C ALA A 87 11.17 11.46 -13.69
N ILE A 88 11.39 12.75 -13.89
CA ILE A 88 11.09 13.80 -12.91
C ILE A 88 9.89 14.59 -13.42
N TRP A 89 8.83 14.67 -12.62
CA TRP A 89 7.63 15.43 -12.95
C TRP A 89 7.63 16.81 -12.28
N LEU A 90 7.34 17.85 -13.06
CA LEU A 90 7.07 19.20 -12.56
C LEU A 90 5.55 19.42 -12.46
N LEU A 91 5.00 19.19 -11.26
CA LEU A 91 3.58 19.42 -10.99
C LEU A 91 3.30 20.87 -10.61
N THR A 92 2.38 21.51 -11.33
CA THR A 92 1.93 22.89 -11.06
C THR A 92 0.40 22.95 -10.93
N GLY A 93 -0.13 24.05 -10.42
CA GLY A 93 -1.58 24.27 -10.27
C GLY A 93 -1.97 24.94 -8.95
N PRO A 94 -3.22 25.38 -8.80
CA PRO A 94 -3.68 26.15 -7.64
C PRO A 94 -3.62 25.35 -6.34
N ASN A 95 -3.54 26.04 -5.20
CA ASN A 95 -3.66 25.39 -3.88
C ASN A 95 -4.99 24.66 -3.75
N MET A 96 -5.00 23.56 -3.00
CA MET A 96 -6.15 22.63 -2.86
C MET A 96 -6.57 21.89 -4.15
N GLY A 97 -5.82 22.00 -5.25
CA GLY A 97 -6.06 21.22 -6.48
C GLY A 97 -5.63 19.75 -6.41
N GLY A 98 -5.58 19.13 -5.22
CA GLY A 98 -5.21 17.71 -5.05
C GLY A 98 -3.74 17.34 -5.25
N LYS A 99 -2.86 18.28 -5.63
CA LYS A 99 -1.42 18.01 -5.88
C LYS A 99 -0.70 17.31 -4.71
N SER A 100 -0.97 17.75 -3.48
CA SER A 100 -0.39 17.13 -2.26
C SER A 100 -1.02 15.80 -1.87
N THR A 101 -2.17 15.46 -2.45
CA THR A 101 -2.79 14.15 -2.30
C THR A 101 -2.30 13.18 -3.37
N PHE A 102 -1.82 13.70 -4.50
CA PHE A 102 -1.21 12.91 -5.56
C PHE A 102 0.23 12.48 -5.22
N LEU A 103 1.02 13.40 -4.64
CA LEU A 103 2.38 13.14 -4.15
C LEU A 103 2.37 12.32 -2.85
#